data_AF-A0A965L2E9-F1
#
_entry.id   AF-A0A965L2E9-F1
#
_cell.length_a   1.000
_cell.length_b   1.000
_cell.length_c   1.000
_cell.angle_alpha   90.00
_cell.angle_beta   90.00
_cell.angle_gamma   90.00
#
_symmetry.space_group_name_H-M   'P 1'
#
loop_
_entity.id
_entity.type
_entity.pdbx_description
1 polymer ?
#
loop_
_entity_poly.entity_id
_entity_poly.type
_entity_poly.pdbx_seq_one_letter_code
_entity_poly.pdbx_strand_id
1 'polypeptide(L)'
;IKKDILNVSDAILNIDGAVSESCVSAMAKSVREKFKTTYGMATSGIAGPDGGSIEKPVGTVWIALASEGEVITRKLQLGGNRMQNIHMTSLNSLNLIRRYLLKDLS
;
A
#
# COMPACT_ATOMS: atom_id res chain seq x y z
N ILE A 1 -4.37 -14.02 -0.66
CA ILE A 1 -3.81 -12.99 -1.61
C ILE A 1 -2.36 -12.64 -1.28
N LYS A 2 -2.03 -12.01 -0.13
CA LYS A 2 -0.66 -11.54 0.14
C LYS A 2 0.39 -12.66 0.09
N LYS A 3 0.09 -13.80 0.70
CA LYS A 3 0.95 -14.99 0.67
C LYS A 3 0.80 -15.76 -0.63
N ASP A 4 -0.43 -16.11 -0.99
CA ASP A 4 -0.71 -17.07 -2.06
C ASP A 4 -0.53 -16.50 -3.47
N ILE A 5 -0.77 -15.20 -3.64
CA ILE A 5 -0.75 -14.52 -4.96
C ILE A 5 0.41 -13.53 -5.05
N LEU A 6 0.84 -12.91 -3.96
CA LEU A 6 1.90 -11.89 -3.99
C LEU A 6 3.20 -12.33 -3.29
N ASN A 7 3.29 -13.58 -2.85
CA ASN A 7 4.48 -14.18 -2.22
C ASN A 7 5.13 -13.31 -1.14
N VAL A 8 4.34 -12.51 -0.40
CA VAL A 8 4.85 -11.76 0.75
C VAL A 8 5.27 -12.77 1.81
N SER A 9 6.52 -12.65 2.28
CA SER A 9 7.10 -13.62 3.21
C SER A 9 6.38 -13.59 4.57
N ASP A 10 6.33 -14.75 5.23
CA ASP A 10 5.79 -14.86 6.58
C ASP A 10 6.56 -14.00 7.58
N ALA A 11 7.88 -13.82 7.37
CA ALA A 11 8.70 -12.95 8.19
C ALA A 11 8.18 -11.50 8.19
N ILE A 12 7.83 -10.94 7.03
CA ILE A 12 7.27 -9.58 6.93
C ILE A 12 5.92 -9.49 7.63
N LEU A 13 5.05 -10.49 7.43
CA LEU A 13 3.72 -10.50 8.03
C LEU A 13 3.76 -10.65 9.55
N ASN A 14 4.73 -11.41 10.08
CA ASN A 14 4.87 -11.67 11.51
C ASN A 14 5.60 -10.53 12.25
N ILE A 15 6.63 -9.94 11.65
CA ILE A 15 7.44 -8.89 12.29
C ILE A 15 6.77 -7.52 12.16
N ASP A 16 6.44 -7.12 10.93
CA ASP A 16 5.97 -5.75 10.66
C ASP A 16 4.44 -5.65 10.63
N GLY A 17 3.78 -6.80 10.43
CA GLY A 17 2.34 -6.91 10.27
C GLY A 17 1.88 -6.62 8.83
N ALA A 18 0.62 -6.95 8.57
CA ALA A 18 0.00 -6.75 7.26
C ALA A 18 -0.11 -5.27 6.85
N VAL A 19 -0.20 -4.34 7.81
CA VAL A 19 -0.31 -2.89 7.58
C VAL A 19 1.03 -2.26 7.96
N SER A 20 1.96 -2.29 7.02
CA SER A 20 3.33 -1.81 7.17
C SER A 20 3.93 -1.40 5.83
N GLU A 21 5.02 -0.65 5.88
CA GLU A 21 5.79 -0.24 4.71
C GLU A 21 6.39 -1.43 3.96
N SER A 22 7.01 -2.35 4.69
CA SER A 22 7.65 -3.55 4.15
C SER A 22 6.64 -4.45 3.44
N CYS A 23 5.46 -4.64 4.04
CA CYS A 23 4.38 -5.43 3.44
C CYS A 23 3.89 -4.81 2.14
N VAL A 24 3.58 -3.50 2.11
CA VAL A 24 3.05 -2.87 0.89
C VAL A 24 4.12 -2.79 -0.21
N SER A 25 5.39 -2.64 0.16
CA SER A 25 6.52 -2.64 -0.78
C SER A 25 6.69 -4.00 -1.44
N ALA A 26 6.68 -5.08 -0.65
CA ALA A 26 6.75 -6.44 -1.16
C ALA A 26 5.57 -6.76 -2.10
N MET A 27 4.36 -6.32 -1.74
CA MET A 27 3.17 -6.46 -2.58
C MET A 27 3.33 -5.73 -3.92
N ALA A 28 3.75 -4.47 -3.92
CA ALA A 28 3.90 -3.69 -5.15
C ALA A 28 4.96 -4.29 -6.09
N LYS A 29 6.11 -4.72 -5.54
CA LYS A 29 7.15 -5.43 -6.30
C LYS A 29 6.60 -6.71 -6.93
N SER A 30 5.92 -7.53 -6.14
CA SER A 30 5.37 -8.80 -6.63
C SER A 30 4.32 -8.60 -7.73
N VAL A 31 3.45 -7.58 -7.62
CA VAL A 31 2.50 -7.24 -8.69
C VAL A 31 3.25 -6.93 -9.98
N ARG A 32 4.26 -6.04 -9.93
CA ARG A 32 5.05 -5.66 -11.12
C ARG A 32 5.71 -6.88 -11.77
N GLU A 33 6.37 -7.70 -10.96
CA GLU A 33 7.12 -8.88 -11.42
C GLU A 33 6.21 -9.98 -11.98
N LYS A 34 5.13 -10.32 -11.27
CA LYS A 34 4.22 -11.41 -11.68
C LYS A 34 3.44 -11.08 -12.94
N PHE A 35 2.99 -9.83 -13.07
CA PHE A 35 2.19 -9.39 -14.22
C PHE A 35 3.03 -8.79 -15.35
N LYS A 36 4.35 -8.71 -15.18
CA LYS A 36 5.29 -8.16 -16.17
C LYS A 36 4.88 -6.75 -16.64
N THR A 37 4.39 -5.94 -15.71
CA THR A 37 3.97 -4.56 -16.00
C THR A 37 5.11 -3.59 -15.76
N THR A 38 5.01 -2.38 -16.33
CA THR A 38 5.97 -1.30 -16.05
C THR A 38 5.91 -0.87 -14.59
N TYR A 39 4.70 -0.85 -14.02
CA TYR A 39 4.43 -0.40 -12.66
C TYR A 39 3.59 -1.42 -11.89
N GLY A 40 3.87 -1.56 -10.59
CA GLY A 40 3.05 -2.33 -9.65
C GLY A 40 2.52 -1.42 -8.55
N MET A 41 1.20 -1.45 -8.31
CA MET A 41 0.57 -0.69 -7.23
C MET A 41 0.09 -1.64 -6.14
N ALA A 42 0.23 -1.25 -4.88
CA ALA A 42 -0.33 -1.98 -3.76
C ALA A 42 -0.85 -1.03 -2.68
N THR A 43 -1.88 -1.48 -1.96
CA THR A 43 -2.42 -0.79 -0.79
C THR A 43 -2.64 -1.80 0.33
N SER A 44 -2.46 -1.35 1.57
CA SER A 44 -2.72 -2.16 2.76
C SER A 44 -3.05 -1.27 3.94
N GLY A 45 -4.24 -1.41 4.52
CA GLY A 45 -4.67 -0.54 5.59
C GLY A 45 -5.93 -0.98 6.32
N ILE A 46 -6.29 -0.21 7.34
CA ILE A 46 -7.40 -0.44 8.25
C ILE A 46 -8.51 0.53 7.89
N ALA A 47 -9.45 0.10 7.04
CA ALA A 47 -10.55 0.99 6.61
C ALA A 47 -11.58 1.27 7.72
N GLY A 48 -11.71 0.40 8.72
CA GLY A 48 -12.70 0.52 9.79
C GLY A 48 -14.03 -0.21 9.50
N PRO A 49 -15.05 -0.05 10.37
CA PRO A 49 -15.00 0.78 11.60
C PRO A 49 -14.11 0.21 12.71
N ASP A 50 -13.82 -1.09 12.67
CA ASP A 50 -12.98 -1.78 13.66
C ASP A 50 -11.61 -2.18 13.10
N GLY A 51 -10.81 -2.87 13.92
CA GLY A 51 -9.51 -3.42 13.54
C GLY A 51 -8.33 -2.46 13.69
N GLY A 52 -8.58 -1.26 14.24
CA GLY A 52 -7.55 -0.32 14.65
C GLY A 52 -6.86 -0.74 15.95
N SER A 53 -5.65 -0.23 16.15
CA SER A 53 -4.90 -0.30 17.40
C SER A 53 -4.40 1.10 17.76
N ILE A 54 -3.81 1.26 18.95
CA ILE A 54 -3.19 2.53 19.36
C ILE A 54 -2.08 2.94 18.38
N GLU A 55 -1.28 1.98 17.91
CA GLU A 55 -0.17 2.23 16.98
C GLU A 55 -0.61 2.41 15.53
N LYS A 56 -1.71 1.75 15.14
CA LYS A 56 -2.27 1.75 13.79
C LYS A 56 -3.79 1.97 13.89
N PRO A 57 -4.24 3.21 14.12
CA PRO A 57 -5.66 3.49 14.25
C PRO A 57 -6.41 3.22 12.93
N VAL A 58 -7.73 3.17 13.02
CA VAL A 58 -8.59 3.16 11.84
C VAL A 58 -8.24 4.35 10.94
N GLY A 59 -8.20 4.11 9.63
CA GLY A 59 -7.72 5.07 8.64
C GLY A 59 -6.22 5.01 8.35
N THR A 60 -5.43 4.24 9.11
CA THR A 60 -4.03 3.98 8.74
C THR A 60 -3.96 3.10 7.49
N VAL A 61 -3.38 3.62 6.41
CA VAL A 61 -3.19 2.91 5.15
C VAL A 61 -1.80 3.15 4.60
N TRP A 62 -1.13 2.10 4.17
CA TRP A 62 0.08 2.18 3.37
C TRP A 62 -0.24 1.98 1.90
N ILE A 63 0.35 2.81 1.04
CA ILE A 63 0.30 2.66 -0.42
C ILE A 63 1.73 2.56 -0.97
N ALA A 64 1.92 1.79 -2.04
CA ALA A 64 3.19 1.69 -2.73
C ALA A 64 3.06 1.64 -4.25
N LEU A 65 4.05 2.22 -4.91
CA LEU A 65 4.32 2.13 -6.34
C LEU A 65 5.70 1.50 -6.54
N ALA A 66 5.76 0.36 -7.23
CA ALA A 66 7.00 -0.22 -7.71
C ALA A 66 7.21 0.12 -9.19
N SER A 67 8.40 0.59 -9.55
CA SER A 67 8.87 0.76 -10.92
C SER A 67 10.10 -0.12 -11.16
N GLU A 68 10.84 0.11 -12.26
CA GLU A 68 12.02 -0.69 -12.61
C GLU A 68 13.20 -0.51 -11.64
N GLY A 69 13.42 0.69 -11.13
CA GLY A 69 14.58 1.00 -10.28
C GLY A 69 14.26 1.22 -8.81
N GLU A 70 13.00 1.38 -8.44
CA GLU A 70 12.64 1.84 -7.10
C GLU A 70 11.24 1.39 -6.65
N VAL A 71 11.00 1.53 -5.35
CA VAL A 71 9.67 1.42 -4.76
C VAL A 71 9.44 2.63 -3.90
N ILE A 72 8.35 3.33 -4.17
CA ILE A 72 7.94 4.52 -3.43
C ILE A 72 6.75 4.15 -2.56
N THR A 73 6.84 4.46 -1.29
CA THR A 73 5.83 4.17 -0.27
C THR A 73 5.28 5.47 0.29
N ARG A 74 4.02 5.46 0.73
CA ARG A 74 3.44 6.53 1.54
C ARG A 74 2.53 5.94 2.61
N LYS A 75 2.67 6.43 3.85
CA LYS A 75 1.70 6.21 4.92
C LYS A 75 0.65 7.30 4.85
N LEU A 76 -0.61 6.90 4.81
CA LEU A 76 -1.78 7.76 4.90
C LEU A 76 -2.41 7.57 6.27
N GLN A 77 -2.82 8.68 6.88
CA GLN A 77 -3.76 8.67 7.99
C GLN A 77 -5.04 9.32 7.51
N LEU A 78 -6.00 8.48 7.15
CA LEU A 78 -7.30 8.89 6.65
C LEU A 78 -8.28 9.03 7.82
N GLY A 79 -9.37 9.74 7.57
CA GLY A 79 -10.46 9.92 8.51
C GLY A 79 -11.81 9.65 7.84
N GLY A 80 -12.82 9.46 8.68
CA GLY A 80 -14.18 9.18 8.23
C GLY A 80 -14.55 7.70 8.31
N ASN A 81 -15.64 7.34 7.64
CA ASN A 81 -16.16 5.98 7.64
C ASN A 81 -15.39 5.06 6.67
N ARG A 82 -15.68 3.76 6.74
CA ARG A 82 -15.04 2.73 5.92
C ARG A 82 -15.02 3.07 4.42
N MET A 83 -16.14 3.55 3.88
CA MET A 83 -16.25 3.88 2.46
C MET A 83 -15.40 5.08 2.07
N GLN A 84 -15.35 6.10 2.92
CA GLN A 84 -14.48 7.27 2.71
C GLN A 84 -13.00 6.87 2.74
N ASN A 85 -12.60 6.03 3.69
CA ASN A 85 -11.22 5.54 3.78
C ASN A 85 -10.81 4.76 2.51
N ILE A 86 -11.70 3.90 2.00
CA ILE A 86 -11.47 3.17 0.74
C ILE A 86 -11.36 4.14 -0.44
N HIS A 87 -12.29 5.08 -0.57
CA HIS A 87 -12.31 6.04 -1.67
C HIS A 87 -11.04 6.92 -1.68
N MET A 88 -10.68 7.48 -0.52
CA MET A 88 -9.49 8.31 -0.38
C MET A 88 -8.20 7.51 -0.62
N THR A 89 -8.14 6.24 -0.22
CA THR A 89 -7.01 5.36 -0.54
C THR A 89 -6.82 5.21 -2.05
N SER A 90 -7.91 4.97 -2.78
CA SER A 90 -7.86 4.84 -4.24
C SER A 90 -7.38 6.12 -4.91
N LEU A 91 -7.91 7.29 -4.50
CA LEU A 91 -7.48 8.59 -5.04
C LEU A 91 -6.00 8.87 -4.76
N ASN A 92 -5.52 8.61 -3.54
CA ASN A 92 -4.11 8.80 -3.20
C ASN A 92 -3.20 7.84 -3.96
N SER A 93 -3.64 6.62 -4.23
CA SER A 93 -2.89 5.65 -5.02
C SER A 93 -2.75 6.10 -6.47
N LEU A 94 -3.84 6.57 -7.09
CA LEU A 94 -3.81 7.13 -8.45
C LEU A 94 -2.99 8.42 -8.52
N ASN A 95 -3.07 9.26 -7.49
CA ASN A 95 -2.27 10.48 -7.43
C ASN A 95 -0.77 10.18 -7.25
N LEU A 96 -0.40 9.13 -6.51
CA LEU A 96 1.00 8.72 -6.36
C LEU A 96 1.63 8.38 -7.70
N ILE A 97 0.98 7.53 -8.51
CA ILE A 97 1.48 7.19 -9.84
C ILE A 97 1.45 8.38 -10.79
N ARG A 98 0.42 9.24 -10.73
CA ARG A 98 0.37 10.48 -11.51
C ARG A 98 1.57 11.38 -11.22
N ARG A 99 1.89 11.61 -9.94
CA ARG A 99 3.03 12.43 -9.50
C ARG A 99 4.36 11.81 -9.91
N TYR A 100 4.49 10.49 -9.81
CA TYR A 100 5.68 9.77 -10.28
C TYR A 100 5.92 10.00 -11.78
N LEU A 101 4.89 9.80 -12.61
CA LEU A 101 4.98 9.95 -14.06
C LEU A 101 5.31 11.38 -14.49
N LEU A 102 4.83 12.37 -13.73
CA LEU A 102 5.12 13.79 -13.95
C LEU A 102 6.45 14.24 -13.35
N LYS A 103 7.21 13.34 -12.69
CA LYS A 103 8.44 13.65 -11.96
C LYS A 103 8.26 14.74 -10.90
N ASP A 104 7.07 14.79 -10.31
CA ASP A 104 6.67 15.73 -9.26
C ASP A 104 6.51 15.01 -7.92
N LEU A 105 7.61 14.41 -7.46
CA LEU A 105 7.75 13.85 -6.13
C LEU A 105 8.50 14.84 -5.24
N SER A 106 7.93 16.03 -5.13
CA SER A 106 8.25 17.04 -4.11
C SER A 106 7.78 16.61 -2.72
#